data_AF-A0A924D3K4-F1
#
_entry.id   AF-A0A924D3K4-F1
#
_cell.length_a   1.000
_cell.length_b   1.000
_cell.length_c   1.000
_cell.angle_alpha   90.00
_cell.angle_beta   90.00
_cell.angle_gamma   90.00
#
_symmetry.space_group_name_H-M   'P 1'
#
loop_
_entity.id
_entity.type
_entity.pdbx_description
1 polymer ?
#
loop_
_entity_poly.entity_id
_entity_poly.type
_entity_poly.pdbx_seq_one_letter_code
_entity_poly.pdbx_strand_id
1 'polypeptide(L)'
;MSNLTQNRLNVTLTPANMTAIKVAIDTVATQLPAGSLTDEERGSFRAIDVNNKVFVEDVITEMAISGAGIIPPFLSAAIIQTDFTLFGQLDSIESNLLGVLRRVTDLKRICGSEGYDNGLAVYKIYEAAAMAGIPGAKESYEKLRQRFEGQGGKPQDPQP
;
A
#
# COMPACT_ATOMS: atom_id res chain seq x y z
N MET A 1 0.90 13.63 -19.91
CA MET A 1 2.28 14.03 -19.57
C MET A 1 2.19 15.03 -18.43
N SER A 2 2.88 14.79 -17.31
CA SER A 2 2.95 15.78 -16.22
C SER A 2 3.56 17.07 -16.77
N ASN A 3 3.02 18.21 -16.36
CA ASN A 3 3.63 19.49 -16.71
C ASN A 3 4.96 19.60 -15.95
N LEU A 4 6.10 19.55 -16.65
CA LEU A 4 7.44 19.59 -16.05
C LEU A 4 7.70 20.86 -15.23
N THR A 5 6.93 21.93 -15.44
CA THR A 5 7.05 23.17 -14.66
C THR A 5 6.22 23.16 -13.38
N GLN A 6 5.40 22.12 -13.15
CA GLN A 6 4.58 21.97 -11.96
C GLN A 6 5.11 20.84 -11.09
N ASN A 7 5.44 21.16 -9.84
CA ASN A 7 5.72 20.20 -8.78
C ASN A 7 4.60 20.29 -7.73
N ARG A 8 3.66 19.33 -7.75
CA ARG A 8 2.46 19.37 -6.92
C ARG A 8 2.79 19.07 -5.46
N LEU A 9 3.82 18.28 -5.19
CA LEU A 9 4.27 17.94 -3.85
C LEU A 9 5.73 18.39 -3.64
N ASN A 10 5.92 19.69 -3.50
CA ASN A 10 7.23 20.28 -3.19
C ASN A 10 7.48 20.38 -1.68
N VAL A 11 7.35 19.27 -0.96
CA VAL A 11 7.53 19.21 0.50
C VAL A 11 8.16 17.89 0.93
N THR A 12 8.91 17.93 2.02
CA THR A 12 9.42 16.73 2.69
C THR A 12 8.83 16.62 4.09
N LEU A 13 8.61 15.39 4.56
CA LEU A 13 8.25 15.17 5.96
C LEU A 13 9.42 15.56 6.85
N THR A 14 9.16 16.36 7.88
CA THR A 14 10.17 16.67 8.90
C THR A 14 10.54 15.40 9.68
N PRO A 15 11.74 15.32 10.28
CA PRO A 15 12.10 14.21 11.15
C PRO A 15 11.07 13.99 12.28
N ALA A 16 10.52 15.06 12.84
CA ALA A 16 9.49 15.00 13.86
C ALA A 16 8.19 14.35 13.34
N ASN A 17 7.73 14.73 12.13
CA ASN A 17 6.53 14.10 11.54
C ASN A 17 6.76 12.63 11.20
N MET A 18 7.94 12.27 10.69
CA MET A 18 8.31 10.89 10.42
C MET A 18 8.27 10.02 11.68
N THR A 19 8.82 10.52 12.79
CA THR A 19 8.77 9.83 14.09
C THR A 19 7.34 9.70 14.60
N ALA A 20 6.54 10.77 14.55
CA ALA A 20 5.15 10.75 15.02
C ALA A 20 4.30 9.72 14.26
N ILE A 21 4.47 9.62 12.94
CA ILE A 21 3.77 8.63 12.11
C ILE A 21 4.17 7.20 12.50
N LYS A 22 5.46 6.93 12.71
CA LYS A 22 5.94 5.60 13.13
C LYS A 22 5.40 5.21 14.50
N VAL A 23 5.45 6.12 15.48
CA VAL A 23 4.90 5.89 16.81
C VAL A 23 3.40 5.62 16.75
N ALA A 24 2.64 6.32 15.90
CA ALA A 24 1.22 6.06 15.72
C ALA A 24 0.94 4.66 15.15
N ILE A 25 1.73 4.21 14.17
CA ILE A 25 1.64 2.84 13.62
C ILE A 25 1.92 1.81 14.71
N ASP A 26 2.99 1.99 15.48
CA ASP A 26 3.35 1.09 16.57
C ASP A 26 2.25 1.08 17.65
N THR A 27 1.69 2.26 17.97
CA THR A 27 0.59 2.38 18.92
C THR A 27 -0.61 1.57 18.47
N VAL A 28 -1.04 1.70 17.20
CA VAL A 28 -2.14 0.88 16.65
C VAL A 28 -1.84 -0.61 16.80
N ALA A 29 -0.64 -1.05 16.42
CA ALA A 29 -0.26 -2.46 16.51
C ALA A 29 -0.32 -2.98 17.96
N THR A 30 0.11 -2.19 18.95
CA THR A 30 0.09 -2.60 20.37
C THR A 30 -1.30 -2.65 21.01
N GLN A 31 -2.30 -1.97 20.42
CA GLN A 31 -3.68 -1.99 20.93
C GLN A 31 -4.50 -3.17 20.39
N LEU A 32 -3.98 -3.89 19.38
CA LEU A 32 -4.62 -5.07 18.83
C LEU A 32 -4.35 -6.31 19.72
N PRO A 33 -5.29 -7.26 19.79
CA PRO A 33 -5.05 -8.52 20.48
C PRO A 33 -3.92 -9.31 19.82
N ALA A 34 -3.22 -10.12 20.61
CA ALA A 34 -2.16 -10.98 20.09
C ALA A 34 -2.73 -12.08 19.17
N GLY A 35 -2.12 -12.26 18.00
CA GLY A 35 -2.46 -13.29 17.03
C GLY A 35 -1.79 -13.05 15.68
N SER A 36 -1.54 -14.13 14.93
CA SER A 36 -1.03 -14.06 13.56
C SER A 36 -1.42 -15.32 12.79
N LEU A 37 -1.39 -15.22 11.46
CA LEU A 37 -1.56 -16.36 10.56
C LEU A 37 -0.27 -16.56 9.77
N THR A 38 0.15 -17.81 9.63
CA THR A 38 1.08 -18.27 8.59
C THR A 38 0.47 -18.09 7.20
N ASP A 39 1.28 -18.20 6.15
CA ASP A 39 0.79 -18.08 4.78
C ASP A 39 -0.18 -19.22 4.43
N GLU A 40 0.09 -20.42 4.95
CA GLU A 40 -0.78 -21.59 4.83
C GLU A 40 -2.12 -21.40 5.55
N GLU A 41 -2.11 -20.88 6.77
CA GLU A 41 -3.33 -20.58 7.54
C GLU A 41 -4.16 -19.50 6.83
N ARG A 42 -3.52 -18.44 6.31
CA ARG A 42 -4.22 -17.38 5.57
C ARG A 42 -4.94 -17.90 4.33
N GLY A 43 -4.39 -18.90 3.66
CA GLY A 43 -5.02 -19.54 2.49
C GLY A 43 -6.09 -20.57 2.82
N SER A 44 -6.08 -21.14 4.04
CA SER A 44 -6.97 -22.25 4.42
C SER A 44 -8.12 -21.84 5.33
N PHE A 45 -8.00 -20.72 6.07
CA PHE A 45 -9.04 -20.24 6.96
C PHE A 45 -10.23 -19.70 6.17
N ARG A 46 -11.44 -19.93 6.69
CA ARG A 46 -12.66 -19.44 6.05
C ARG A 46 -12.76 -17.93 6.19
N ALA A 47 -12.99 -17.23 5.08
CA ALA A 47 -13.38 -15.84 5.09
C ALA A 47 -14.88 -15.69 5.39
N ILE A 48 -15.25 -14.62 6.09
CA ILE A 48 -16.65 -14.21 6.26
C ILE A 48 -16.95 -13.17 5.19
N ASP A 49 -17.91 -13.47 4.32
CA ASP A 49 -18.53 -12.51 3.43
C ASP A 49 -19.86 -12.00 4.03
N VAL A 50 -20.57 -11.15 3.29
CA VAL A 50 -21.85 -10.56 3.77
C VAL A 50 -22.88 -11.64 4.09
N ASN A 51 -22.95 -12.72 3.31
CA ASN A 51 -23.94 -13.78 3.51
C ASN A 51 -23.60 -14.62 4.74
N ASN A 52 -22.33 -14.99 4.90
CA ASN A 52 -21.84 -15.74 6.05
C ASN A 52 -21.93 -14.91 7.33
N LYS A 53 -21.85 -13.58 7.24
CA LYS A 53 -22.05 -12.66 8.37
C LYS A 53 -23.48 -12.79 8.94
N VAL A 54 -24.48 -12.66 8.08
CA VAL A 54 -25.90 -12.80 8.46
C VAL A 54 -26.16 -14.19 9.06
N PHE A 55 -25.60 -15.24 8.45
CA PHE A 55 -25.72 -16.59 8.98
C PHE A 55 -25.21 -16.73 10.43
N VAL A 56 -24.06 -16.12 10.76
CA VAL A 56 -23.52 -16.17 12.13
C VAL A 56 -24.40 -15.39 13.11
N GLU A 57 -24.95 -14.25 12.71
CA GLU A 57 -25.92 -13.48 13.51
C GLU A 57 -27.19 -14.28 13.79
N ASP A 58 -27.73 -14.96 12.78
CA ASP A 58 -28.89 -15.85 12.91
C ASP A 58 -28.58 -17.04 13.83
N VAL A 59 -27.40 -17.66 13.70
CA VAL A 59 -26.98 -18.76 14.58
C VAL A 59 -26.94 -18.32 16.05
N ILE A 60 -26.35 -17.16 16.35
CA ILE A 60 -26.31 -16.63 17.72
C ILE A 60 -27.73 -16.39 18.24
N THR A 61 -28.61 -15.85 17.38
CA THR A 61 -30.02 -15.59 17.70
C THR A 61 -30.78 -16.88 18.01
N GLU A 62 -30.65 -17.89 17.16
CA GLU A 62 -31.34 -19.18 17.35
C GLU A 62 -30.81 -19.95 18.55
N MET A 63 -29.50 -19.91 18.82
CA MET A 63 -28.92 -20.49 20.03
C MET A 63 -29.52 -19.86 21.31
N ALA A 64 -29.89 -18.58 21.27
CA ALA A 64 -30.51 -17.89 22.40
C ALA A 64 -32.03 -18.18 22.52
N ILE A 65 -32.75 -18.30 21.40
CA ILE A 65 -34.20 -18.52 21.38
C ILE A 65 -34.56 -19.98 21.66
N SER A 66 -33.93 -20.91 20.94
CA SER A 66 -34.33 -22.32 20.87
C SER A 66 -33.24 -23.28 21.32
N GLY A 67 -32.03 -22.79 21.63
CA GLY A 67 -30.87 -23.66 21.88
C GLY A 67 -30.90 -24.47 23.18
N ALA A 68 -31.77 -24.13 24.14
CA ALA A 68 -31.85 -24.82 25.43
C ALA A 68 -32.23 -26.30 25.25
N GLY A 69 -31.34 -27.21 25.65
CA GLY A 69 -31.52 -28.66 25.52
C GLY A 69 -31.24 -29.22 24.11
N ILE A 70 -31.01 -28.37 23.11
CA ILE A 70 -30.62 -28.77 21.74
C ILE A 70 -29.10 -28.64 21.58
N ILE A 71 -28.54 -27.50 21.98
CA ILE A 71 -27.12 -27.20 21.81
C ILE A 71 -26.31 -27.88 22.91
N PRO A 72 -25.28 -28.66 22.56
CA PRO A 72 -24.40 -29.26 23.55
C PRO A 72 -23.71 -28.20 24.43
N PRO A 73 -23.49 -28.47 25.72
CA PRO A 73 -22.95 -27.47 26.66
C PRO A 73 -21.51 -27.01 26.37
N PHE A 74 -20.79 -27.71 25.49
CA PHE A 74 -19.44 -27.31 25.06
C PHE A 74 -19.45 -26.24 23.95
N LEU A 75 -20.60 -25.97 23.32
CA LEU A 75 -20.77 -24.87 22.37
C LEU A 75 -21.37 -23.67 23.09
N SER A 76 -20.71 -22.52 22.99
CA SER A 76 -21.09 -21.30 23.70
C SER A 76 -21.42 -20.17 22.72
N ALA A 77 -22.67 -19.72 22.74
CA ALA A 77 -23.10 -18.55 21.98
C ALA A 77 -22.30 -17.29 22.38
N ALA A 78 -21.88 -17.19 23.65
CA ALA A 78 -21.08 -16.07 24.13
C ALA A 78 -19.68 -16.02 23.51
N ILE A 79 -19.06 -17.18 23.27
CA ILE A 79 -17.75 -17.26 22.60
C ILE A 79 -17.91 -16.81 21.14
N ILE A 80 -18.90 -17.36 20.43
CA ILE A 80 -19.19 -16.99 19.03
C ILE A 80 -19.47 -15.48 18.91
N GLN A 81 -20.29 -14.93 19.81
CA GLN A 81 -20.60 -13.51 19.85
C GLN A 81 -19.35 -12.65 20.10
N THR A 82 -18.43 -13.09 20.96
CA THR A 82 -17.19 -12.36 21.26
C THR A 82 -16.31 -12.27 20.02
N ASP A 83 -16.06 -13.39 19.35
CA ASP A 83 -15.24 -13.45 18.14
C ASP A 83 -15.87 -12.63 17.01
N PHE A 84 -17.20 -12.73 16.85
CA PHE A 84 -17.92 -12.00 15.81
C PHE A 84 -17.97 -10.49 16.06
N THR A 85 -18.03 -10.08 17.32
CA THR A 85 -17.91 -8.67 17.71
C THR A 85 -16.53 -8.12 17.38
N LEU A 86 -15.47 -8.88 17.71
CA LEU A 86 -14.10 -8.51 17.36
C LEU A 86 -13.91 -8.43 15.84
N PHE A 87 -14.46 -9.37 15.07
CA PHE A 87 -14.45 -9.33 13.60
C PHE A 87 -15.01 -8.00 13.06
N GLY A 88 -16.17 -7.56 13.55
CA GLY A 88 -16.76 -6.27 13.13
C GLY A 88 -15.93 -5.05 13.54
N GLN A 89 -15.27 -5.09 14.71
CA GLN A 89 -14.36 -4.03 15.14
C GLN A 89 -13.11 -3.97 14.24
N LEU A 90 -12.54 -5.12 13.88
CA LEU A 90 -11.39 -5.22 13.00
C LEU A 90 -11.70 -4.75 11.58
N ASP A 91 -12.88 -5.06 11.03
CA ASP A 91 -13.35 -4.57 9.72
C ASP A 91 -13.37 -3.03 9.64
N SER A 92 -13.88 -2.39 10.69
CA SER A 92 -13.87 -0.92 10.80
C SER A 92 -12.45 -0.35 10.88
N ILE A 93 -11.56 -0.98 11.65
CA ILE A 93 -10.14 -0.58 11.75
C ILE A 93 -9.43 -0.75 10.40
N GLU A 94 -9.63 -1.89 9.73
CA GLU A 94 -9.07 -2.17 8.40
C GLU A 94 -9.48 -1.11 7.39
N SER A 95 -10.76 -0.77 7.32
CA SER A 95 -11.28 0.27 6.42
C SER A 95 -10.58 1.62 6.62
N ASN A 96 -10.38 2.04 7.88
CA ASN A 96 -9.66 3.27 8.21
C ASN A 96 -8.18 3.21 7.80
N LEU A 97 -7.50 2.09 8.09
CA LEU A 97 -6.10 1.89 7.71
C LEU A 97 -5.90 1.87 6.20
N LEU A 98 -6.81 1.24 5.45
CA LEU A 98 -6.80 1.24 3.98
C LEU A 98 -6.98 2.65 3.42
N GLY A 99 -7.80 3.49 4.06
CA GLY A 99 -7.93 4.91 3.70
C GLY A 99 -6.62 5.69 3.86
N VAL A 100 -5.92 5.49 4.98
CA VAL A 100 -4.59 6.10 5.22
C VAL A 100 -3.56 5.57 4.22
N LEU A 101 -3.53 4.25 4.00
CA LEU A 101 -2.62 3.62 3.05
C LEU A 101 -2.82 4.16 1.64
N ARG A 102 -4.07 4.32 1.19
CA ARG A 102 -4.41 4.93 -0.11
C ARG A 102 -3.82 6.32 -0.25
N ARG A 103 -3.94 7.17 0.78
CA ARG A 103 -3.33 8.50 0.77
C ARG A 103 -1.80 8.41 0.66
N VAL A 104 -1.16 7.51 1.39
CA VAL A 104 0.30 7.31 1.32
C VAL A 104 0.73 6.85 -0.08
N THR A 105 0.02 5.89 -0.68
CA THR A 105 0.35 5.36 -2.01
C THR A 105 0.11 6.41 -3.11
N ASP A 106 -0.94 7.22 -2.99
CA ASP A 106 -1.22 8.33 -3.92
C ASP A 106 -0.10 9.39 -3.86
N LEU A 107 0.30 9.83 -2.66
CA LEU A 107 1.39 10.80 -2.50
C LEU A 107 2.71 10.23 -3.04
N LYS A 108 3.02 8.96 -2.74
CA LYS A 108 4.20 8.27 -3.28
C LYS A 108 4.17 8.22 -4.80
N ARG A 109 3.00 7.98 -5.42
CA ARG A 109 2.81 7.93 -6.87
C ARG A 109 3.02 9.31 -7.50
N ILE A 110 2.48 10.37 -6.90
CA ILE A 110 2.66 11.75 -7.36
C ILE A 110 4.15 12.13 -7.32
N CYS A 111 4.80 12.04 -6.15
CA CYS A 111 6.22 12.39 -6.02
C CYS A 111 7.11 11.55 -6.93
N GLY A 112 6.81 10.24 -7.04
CA GLY A 112 7.55 9.34 -7.92
C GLY A 112 7.42 9.68 -9.39
N SER A 113 6.20 10.01 -9.86
CA SER A 113 5.97 10.43 -11.24
C SER A 113 6.69 11.75 -11.53
N GLU A 114 6.56 12.74 -10.65
CA GLU A 114 7.17 14.06 -10.83
C GLU A 114 8.71 13.99 -10.82
N GLY A 115 9.28 13.25 -9.87
CA GLY A 115 10.72 13.02 -9.81
C GLY A 115 11.24 12.28 -11.03
N TYR A 116 10.51 11.26 -11.50
CA TYR A 116 10.92 10.50 -12.67
C TYR A 116 10.81 11.30 -13.98
N ASP A 117 9.69 12.00 -14.20
CA ASP A 117 9.48 12.83 -15.38
C ASP A 117 10.55 13.94 -15.48
N ASN A 118 10.87 14.60 -14.36
CA ASN A 118 11.96 15.58 -14.30
C ASN A 118 13.34 14.94 -14.55
N GLY A 119 13.59 13.75 -14.00
CA GLY A 119 14.81 12.99 -14.26
C GLY A 119 14.97 12.64 -15.74
N LEU A 120 13.89 12.26 -16.44
CA LEU A 120 13.89 12.01 -17.88
C LEU A 120 14.16 13.27 -18.69
N ALA A 121 13.60 14.41 -18.29
CA ALA A 121 13.87 15.70 -18.94
C ALA A 121 15.35 16.08 -18.82
N VAL A 122 15.93 15.94 -17.62
CA VAL A 122 17.36 16.19 -17.37
C VAL A 122 18.24 15.24 -18.19
N TYR A 123 17.89 13.96 -18.26
CA TYR A 123 18.60 12.98 -19.10
C TYR A 123 18.66 13.41 -20.57
N LYS A 124 17.54 13.83 -21.16
CA LYS A 124 17.49 14.31 -22.55
C LYS A 124 18.30 15.59 -22.78
N ILE A 125 18.35 16.47 -21.79
CA ILE A 125 19.20 17.68 -21.85
C ILE A 125 20.68 17.28 -21.87
N TYR A 126 21.10 16.31 -21.04
CA TYR A 126 22.47 15.80 -21.06
C TYR A 126 22.81 15.09 -22.37
N GLU A 127 21.87 14.37 -22.97
CA GLU A 127 22.03 13.77 -24.31
C GLU A 127 22.31 14.84 -25.37
N ALA A 128 21.45 15.86 -25.45
CA ALA A 128 21.60 16.96 -26.41
C ALA A 128 22.90 17.75 -26.17
N ALA A 129 23.25 18.02 -24.90
CA ALA A 129 24.48 18.73 -24.53
C ALA A 129 25.74 17.91 -24.87
N ALA A 130 25.70 16.58 -24.68
CA ALA A 130 26.79 15.69 -25.07
C ALA A 130 26.98 15.67 -26.60
N MET A 131 25.89 15.63 -27.37
CA MET A 131 25.93 15.73 -28.84
C MET A 131 26.48 17.08 -29.33
N ALA A 132 26.15 18.17 -28.64
CA ALA A 132 26.65 19.50 -28.95
C ALA A 132 28.11 19.74 -28.49
N GLY A 133 28.76 18.75 -27.87
CA GLY A 133 30.15 18.86 -27.42
C GLY A 133 30.35 19.73 -26.17
N ILE A 134 29.30 19.96 -25.37
CA ILE A 134 29.41 20.73 -24.12
C ILE A 134 30.32 19.97 -23.13
N PRO A 135 31.40 20.60 -22.61
CA PRO A 135 32.29 19.96 -21.66
C PRO A 135 31.55 19.42 -20.42
N GLY A 136 31.90 18.20 -20.00
CA GLY A 136 31.30 17.52 -18.84
C GLY A 136 29.92 16.87 -19.07
N ALA A 137 29.24 17.15 -20.19
CA ALA A 137 27.94 16.55 -20.49
C ALA A 137 28.03 15.07 -20.88
N LYS A 138 29.10 14.67 -21.59
CA LYS A 138 29.29 13.29 -22.07
C LYS A 138 29.36 12.27 -20.92
N GLU A 139 30.12 12.56 -19.86
CA GLU A 139 30.25 11.67 -18.70
C GLU A 139 28.91 11.47 -17.98
N SER A 140 28.19 12.58 -17.76
CA SER A 140 26.86 12.56 -17.14
C SER A 140 25.85 11.78 -17.99
N TYR A 141 25.85 11.98 -19.32
CA TYR A 141 24.98 11.23 -20.24
C TYR A 141 25.28 9.73 -20.22
N GLU A 142 26.53 9.31 -20.36
CA GLU A 142 26.90 7.89 -20.38
C GLU A 142 26.51 7.19 -19.07
N LYS A 143 26.72 7.84 -17.92
CA LYS A 143 26.28 7.31 -16.62
C LYS A 143 24.77 7.09 -16.55
N LEU A 144 23.98 8.04 -17.05
CA LEU A 144 22.53 7.95 -17.03
C LEU A 144 21.98 6.99 -18.09
N ARG A 145 22.64 6.87 -19.26
CA ARG A 145 22.23 5.99 -20.36
C ARG A 145 22.24 4.52 -19.97
N GLN A 146 23.12 4.11 -19.05
CA GLN A 146 23.16 2.73 -18.51
C GLN A 146 21.79 2.21 -18.06
N ARG A 147 20.91 3.09 -17.55
CA ARG A 147 19.54 2.71 -17.17
C ARG A 147 18.70 2.22 -18.35
N PHE A 148 18.96 2.71 -19.56
CA PHE A 148 18.21 2.43 -20.78
C PHE A 148 18.88 1.37 -21.67
N GLU A 149 20.09 0.93 -21.31
CA GLU A 149 20.78 -0.17 -21.99
C GLU A 149 19.95 -1.45 -21.85
N GLY A 150 19.67 -2.13 -22.98
CA GLY A 150 18.80 -3.30 -23.02
C GLY A 150 17.28 -3.01 -23.08
N GLN A 151 16.86 -1.74 -23.04
CA GLN A 151 15.44 -1.36 -23.16
C GLN A 151 14.96 -1.19 -24.62
N GLY A 152 15.79 -1.54 -25.62
CA GLY A 152 15.35 -1.66 -27.01
C GLY A 152 14.87 -0.35 -27.65
N GLY A 153 15.63 0.73 -27.52
CA GLY A 153 15.54 1.86 -28.46
C GLY A 153 16.53 1.64 -29.60
N LYS A 154 16.07 1.61 -30.85
CA LYS A 154 16.96 1.57 -32.03
C LYS A 154 17.96 2.74 -31.92
N PRO A 155 19.26 2.52 -32.20
CA PRO A 155 20.18 3.63 -32.41
C PRO A 155 19.62 4.49 -33.54
N GLN A 156 19.32 5.76 -33.26
CA GLN A 156 19.28 6.75 -34.33
C GLN A 156 20.73 7.06 -34.65
N ASP A 157 21.24 6.39 -35.68
CA ASP A 157 22.52 6.76 -36.29
C ASP A 157 22.47 8.25 -36.67
N PRO A 158 23.53 9.03 -36.37
CA PRO A 158 23.62 10.38 -36.88
C PRO A 158 23.78 10.29 -38.41
N GLN A 159 22.75 10.70 -39.15
CA GLN A 159 22.87 10.86 -40.60
C GLN A 159 23.76 12.08 -40.93
N PRO A 160 24.52 12.00 -42.05
CA PRO A 160 25.60 12.92 -42.42
C PRO A 160 25.14 14.35 -42.74
#